data_AF-A0A953MJ59-F1
#
_entry.id   AF-A0A953MJ59-F1
#
_cell.length_a   1.000
_cell.length_b   1.000
_cell.length_c   1.000
_cell.angle_alpha   90.00
_cell.angle_beta   90.00
_cell.angle_gamma   90.00
#
_symmetry.space_group_name_H-M   'P 1'
#
loop_
_entity.id
_entity.type
_entity.pdbx_description
1 polymer ?
#
loop_
_entity_poly.entity_id
_entity_poly.type
_entity_poly.pdbx_seq_one_letter_code
_entity_poly.pdbx_strand_id
1 'polypeptide(L)' 'MNKIILNFGLLVFFISMIIFSQKGWMIEQVLLKSFIVFVVITVMFSILAIVFVKAINKTTFEKSKNSNQNLMGSNRDE' A
#
# COMPACT_ATOMS: atom_id res chain seq x y z
N MET A 1 0.45 11.86 -1.45
CA MET A 1 0.38 10.73 -0.51
C MET A 1 -0.97 10.04 -0.71
N ASN A 2 -0.99 8.72 -0.85
CA ASN A 2 -2.04 7.98 -1.55
C ASN A 2 -3.42 8.19 -0.87
N LYS A 3 -4.28 9.09 -1.37
CA LYS A 3 -5.62 9.39 -0.80
C LYS A 3 -6.44 8.11 -0.58
N ILE A 4 -6.21 7.12 -1.45
CA ILE A 4 -6.81 5.80 -1.36
C ILE A 4 -6.40 5.04 -0.09
N ILE A 5 -5.12 5.10 0.34
CA ILE A 5 -4.67 4.45 1.59
C ILE A 5 -5.32 5.12 2.80
N LEU A 6 -5.41 6.45 2.81
CA LEU A 6 -6.04 7.16 3.92
C LEU A 6 -7.54 6.84 4.02
N ASN A 7 -8.25 6.87 2.89
CA ASN A 7 -9.67 6.52 2.85
C ASN A 7 -9.92 5.06 3.23
N PHE A 8 -9.05 4.14 2.80
CA PHE A 8 -9.12 2.74 3.20
C PHE A 8 -8.85 2.57 4.70
N GLY A 9 -7.85 3.26 5.24
CA GLY A 9 -7.59 3.28 6.68
C GLY A 9 -8.80 3.80 7.46
N LEU A 10 -9.38 4.92 7.04
CA LEU A 10 -10.58 5.50 7.67
C LEU A 10 -11.77 4.53 7.63
N LEU A 11 -11.97 3.81 6.54
CA LEU A 11 -13.00 2.76 6.47
C LEU A 11 -12.77 1.70 7.55
N VAL A 12 -11.54 1.20 7.68
CA VAL A 12 -11.19 0.19 8.68
C VAL A 12 -11.30 0.75 10.11
N PHE A 13 -10.99 2.03 10.31
CA PHE A 13 -11.20 2.72 11.58
C PHE A 13 -12.67 2.69 12.00
N PHE A 14 -13.60 3.06 11.11
CA PHE A 14 -15.03 3.04 11.42
C PHE A 14 -15.56 1.63 11.64
N ILE A 15 -15.10 0.64 10.86
CA ILE A 15 -15.45 -0.77 11.08
C ILE A 15 -14.96 -1.23 12.47
N SER A 16 -13.73 -0.88 12.84
CA SER A 16 -13.16 -1.23 14.16
C SER A 16 -13.96 -0.59 15.29
N MET A 17 -14.40 0.67 15.11
CA MET A 17 -15.25 1.36 16.07
C MET A 17 -16.58 0.64 16.27
N ILE A 18 -17.23 0.20 15.18
CA ILE A 18 -18.48 -0.57 15.25
C ILE A 18 -18.25 -1.90 16.00
N ILE A 19 -17.15 -2.59 15.74
CA ILE A 19 -16.81 -3.88 16.39
C ILE A 19 -16.52 -3.69 17.88
N PHE A 20 -15.73 -2.69 18.25
CA PHE A 20 -15.37 -2.46 19.66
C PHE A 20 -16.51 -1.83 20.47
N SER A 21 -17.37 -1.03 19.84
CA SER A 21 -18.58 -0.48 20.48
C SER A 21 -19.52 -1.57 20.98
N GLN A 22 -19.62 -2.69 20.25
CA GLN A 22 -20.45 -3.85 20.65
C GLN A 22 -19.94 -4.60 21.89
N LYS A 23 -18.74 -4.29 22.39
CA LYS A 23 -18.14 -4.98 23.56
C LYS A 23 -18.53 -4.36 24.90
N GLY A 24 -19.37 -3.33 24.92
CA GLY A 24 -19.77 -2.63 26.15
C GLY A 24 -18.64 -1.85 26.82
N TRP A 25 -17.56 -1.56 26.09
CA TRP A 25 -16.45 -0.75 26.59
C TRP A 25 -16.81 0.74 26.60
N MET A 26 -16.15 1.50 27.47
CA MET A 26 -16.25 2.96 27.46
C MET A 26 -15.79 3.53 26.11
N ILE A 27 -16.41 4.62 25.67
CA ILE A 27 -16.15 5.26 24.37
C ILE A 27 -14.67 5.60 24.15
N GLU A 28 -13.96 6.02 25.22
CA GLU A 28 -12.52 6.30 25.18
C GLU A 28 -11.71 5.06 24.79
N GLN A 29 -12.05 3.90 25.35
CA GLN A 29 -11.36 2.64 25.05
C GLN A 29 -11.66 2.17 23.63
N VAL A 30 -12.91 2.35 23.17
CA VAL A 30 -13.33 2.05 21.80
C VAL A 30 -12.53 2.90 20.81
N LEU A 31 -12.44 4.21 21.05
CA LEU A 31 -11.68 5.15 20.23
C LEU A 31 -10.19 4.80 20.20
N LEU A 32 -9.58 4.58 21.37
CA LEU A 32 -8.15 4.28 21.47
C LEU A 32 -7.79 2.99 20.72
N LYS A 33 -8.56 1.91 20.93
CA LYS A 33 -8.31 0.63 20.27
C LYS A 33 -8.56 0.69 18.76
N SER A 34 -9.61 1.38 18.32
CA SER A 34 -9.88 1.60 16.90
C SER A 34 -8.78 2.42 16.24
N PHE A 35 -8.27 3.43 16.94
CA PHE A 35 -7.17 4.26 16.46
C PHE A 35 -5.87 3.47 16.31
N ILE A 36 -5.54 2.61 17.27
CA ILE A 36 -4.38 1.70 17.16
C ILE A 36 -4.51 0.81 15.92
N VAL A 37 -5.68 0.19 15.70
CA VAL A 37 -5.93 -0.66 14.52
C VAL A 37 -5.77 0.15 13.23
N PHE A 38 -6.31 1.37 13.19
CA PHE A 38 -6.17 2.29 12.05
C PHE A 38 -4.71 2.58 11.73
N VAL A 39 -3.89 2.94 12.72
CA VAL A 39 -2.47 3.28 12.51
C VAL A 39 -1.72 2.06 11.98
N VAL A 40 -1.88 0.89 12.62
CA VAL A 40 -1.19 -0.33 12.22
C VAL A 40 -1.52 -0.72 10.77
N ILE A 41 -2.81 -0.73 10.42
CA ILE A 41 -3.24 -1.11 9.07
C ILE A 41 -2.77 -0.08 8.04
N THR A 42 -2.89 1.22 8.33
CA THR A 42 -2.47 2.28 7.41
C THR A 42 -0.97 2.22 7.13
N VAL A 43 -0.14 1.95 8.15
CA VAL A 43 1.31 1.78 8.00
C VAL A 43 1.61 0.54 7.15
N MET A 44 1.00 -0.61 7.47
CA MET A 44 1.19 -1.85 6.70
C MET A 44 0.80 -1.70 5.24
N PHE A 45 -0.36 -1.08 4.98
CA PHE A 45 -0.83 -0.83 3.62
C PHE A 45 0.06 0.14 2.85
N SER A 46 0.64 1.13 3.55
CA SER A 46 1.60 2.06 2.95
C SER A 46 2.88 1.35 2.51
N ILE A 47 3.41 0.46 3.35
CA ILE A 47 4.58 -0.35 3.03
C ILE A 47 4.28 -1.26 1.82
N LEU A 48 3.14 -1.95 1.83
CA LEU A 48 2.70 -2.79 0.70
C LEU A 48 2.60 -1.98 -0.59
N ALA A 49 1.96 -0.81 -0.56
CA ALA A 49 1.81 0.05 -1.72
C ALA A 49 3.18 0.45 -2.31
N ILE A 50 4.16 0.79 -1.47
CA ILE A 50 5.52 1.12 -1.90
C ILE A 50 6.19 -0.09 -2.54
N VAL A 51 6.07 -1.28 -1.94
CA VAL A 51 6.64 -2.52 -2.48
C VAL A 51 6.03 -2.86 -3.83
N PHE A 52 4.70 -2.75 -3.98
CA PHE A 52 4.01 -2.98 -5.25
C PHE A 52 4.47 -2.02 -6.35
N VAL A 53 4.52 -0.72 -6.05
CA VAL A 53 5.01 0.29 -7.02
C VAL A 53 6.45 0.00 -7.42
N LYS A 54 7.31 -0.38 -6.46
CA LYS A 54 8.70 -0.73 -6.73
C LYS A 54 8.83 -1.98 -7.59
N ALA A 55 8.00 -3.00 -7.35
CA ALA A 55 7.98 -4.22 -8.16
C ALA A 55 7.56 -3.93 -9.61
N ILE A 56 6.50 -3.14 -9.81
CA ILE A 56 6.03 -2.73 -11.15
C ILE A 56 7.11 -1.93 -11.89
N ASN A 57 7.74 -0.96 -11.21
CA ASN A 57 8.78 -0.14 -11.81
C ASN A 57 10.02 -0.97 -12.16
N LYS A 58 10.40 -1.94 -11.33
CA LYS A 58 11.53 -2.84 -11.62
C LYS A 58 11.28 -3.66 -12.89
N THR A 59 10.10 -4.28 -13.02
CA THR A 59 9.74 -5.08 -14.20
C THR A 59 9.71 -4.24 -15.48
N THR A 60 9.19 -3.02 -15.40
CA THR A 60 9.16 -2.08 -16.54
C THR A 60 10.57 -1.67 -16.97
N PHE A 61 11.45 -1.37 -16.01
CA PHE A 61 12.82 -0.97 -16.27
C PHE A 61 13.68 -2.12 -16.83
N GLU A 62 13.52 -3.33 -16.31
CA GLU A 62 14.18 -4.54 -16.83
C GLU A 62 13.72 -4.87 -18.27
N LYS A 63 12.42 -4.70 -18.56
CA LYS A 63 11.88 -4.91 -19.92
C LYS A 63 12.43 -3.87 -20.91
N SER A 64 12.54 -2.61 -20.51
CA SER A 64 13.12 -1.54 -21.35
C SER A 64 14.62 -1.77 -21.62
N LYS A 65 15.38 -2.20 -20.61
CA LYS A 65 16.82 -2.47 -20.74
C LYS A 65 17.12 -3.60 -21.73
N ASN A 66 16.37 -4.71 -21.66
CA ASN A 66 16.53 -5.83 -22.62
C ASN A 66 16.12 -5.44 -24.05
N SER A 67 15.09 -4.61 -24.21
CA SER A 67 14.69 -4.15 -25.55
C SER A 67 15.75 -3.25 -26.21
N ASN A 68 16.47 -2.44 -25.42
CA ASN A 68 17.51 -1.56 -25.93
C ASN A 68 18.82 -2.31 -26.25
N GLN A 69 19.16 -3.37 -25.49
CA GLN A 69 20.30 -4.23 -25.80
C GLN A 69 20.12 -5.01 -27.11
N ASN A 70 18.91 -5.49 -27.40
CA ASN A 70 18.62 -6.19 -28.67
C ASN A 70 18.67 -5.25 -29.89
N LEU A 71 18.31 -3.97 -29.74
CA LEU A 71 18.45 -2.97 -30.80
C LEU A 71 19.92 -2.57 -31.04
N MET A 72 20.74 -2.49 -29.99
CA MET A 72 22.16 -2.13 -30.11
C MET A 72 23.05 -3.29 -30.60
N GLY A 73 22.63 -4.54 -30.40
CA GLY A 73 23.30 -5.73 -30.95
C GLY A 73 23.02 -5.95 -32.44
N SER A 74 21.87 -5.51 -32.95
CA SER A 74 21.48 -5.68 -34.35
C SER A 74 22.19 -4.72 -35.33
N ASN A 75 22.79 -3.62 -34.85
CA ASN A 75 23.43 -2.60 -35.68
C ASN A 75 24.97 -2.76 -35.76
N ARG A 76 25.52 -3.90 -35.34
CA ARG A 76 26.98 -4.14 -35.35
C ARG A 76 27.46 -5.13 -36.42
N ASP A 77 26.54 -5.70 -37.18
CA ASP A 77 26.83 -6.72 -38.21
C ASP A 77 26.42 -6.30 -39.64
N GLU A 78 26.24 -5.01 -39.91
CA GLU A 78 26.15 -4.41 -41.26
C GLU A 78 27.24 -3.36 -41.48
#